data_AF-A0A8I0FCE3-F1
#
_entry.id   AF-A0A8I0FCE3-F1
#
_cell.length_a   1.000
_cell.length_b   1.000
_cell.length_c   1.000
_cell.angle_alpha   90.00
_cell.angle_beta   90.00
_cell.angle_gamma   90.00
#
_symmetry.space_group_name_H-M   'P 1'
#
loop_
_entity.id
_entity.type
_entity.pdbx_description
1 polymer ?
#
loop_
_entity_poly.entity_id
_entity_poly.type
_entity_poly.pdbx_seq_one_letter_code
_entity_poly.pdbx_strand_id
1 'polypeptide(L)'
;MLLDKTLKWTDAFALSMSVSGAIFASFGFALGYLGAFTAIFVWVFAALIGSLQNWFFLEAATMFPDKSGGIALIATEGWKNKFSLAGPIASFGYWMGWSAVLSIVGVSAGSIIKEQWFPKSHFTLSLGFTSLELPQIFAIVIIILFWILNRRGIDLAAKVSKIMGIFLLIPVSVLALAPFSSDWQLERLWQNFHLEHFTTLSGFKVLAIWLFLVCWSSYGTEMCASFAPEYKTTRDMKLSIISSGFYTVLVFLFVGIGISGLVDAKTALANPNGFYIDMFIKLTGE
;
A
#
# COMPACT_ATOMS: atom_id res chain seq x y z
N MET A 1 -22.38 20.97 10.97
CA MET A 1 -21.06 21.32 11.57
C MET A 1 -20.13 21.55 10.39
N LEU A 2 -19.79 22.79 10.07
CA LEU A 2 -18.88 23.10 8.97
C LEU A 2 -17.46 22.68 9.42
N LEU A 3 -16.78 21.87 8.62
CA LEU A 3 -15.40 21.47 8.87
C LEU A 3 -14.48 22.67 8.63
N ASP A 4 -13.50 22.88 9.51
CA ASP A 4 -12.56 23.99 9.37
C ASP A 4 -11.56 23.72 8.22
N LYS A 5 -11.59 24.58 7.21
CA LYS A 5 -10.70 24.54 6.02
C LYS A 5 -9.26 24.89 6.39
N THR A 6 -8.55 23.96 7.00
CA THR A 6 -7.20 24.18 7.53
C THR A 6 -6.13 23.34 6.82
N LEU A 7 -6.53 22.32 6.07
CA LEU A 7 -5.63 21.35 5.47
C LEU A 7 -4.90 21.92 4.24
N LYS A 8 -3.57 21.84 4.23
CA LYS A 8 -2.74 22.15 3.06
C LYS A 8 -2.50 20.89 2.23
N TRP A 9 -2.13 21.07 0.96
CA TRP A 9 -1.81 19.94 0.07
C TRP A 9 -0.71 19.04 0.63
N THR A 10 0.28 19.62 1.31
CA THR A 10 1.42 18.90 1.91
C THR A 10 1.00 17.96 3.03
N ASP A 11 -0.05 18.30 3.78
CA ASP A 11 -0.51 17.48 4.90
C ASP A 11 -1.22 16.23 4.41
N ALA A 12 -2.16 16.39 3.47
CA ALA A 12 -2.84 15.26 2.84
C ALA A 12 -1.88 14.41 2.00
N PHE A 13 -0.96 15.04 1.28
CA PHE A 13 0.10 14.34 0.56
C PHE A 13 0.95 13.50 1.51
N ALA A 14 1.38 14.06 2.64
CA ALA A 14 2.19 13.31 3.61
C ALA A 14 1.46 12.11 4.21
N LEU A 15 0.15 12.22 4.43
CA LEU A 15 -0.66 11.08 4.85
C LEU A 15 -0.72 10.00 3.76
N SER A 16 -0.90 10.40 2.49
CA SER A 16 -0.94 9.46 1.36
C SER A 16 0.39 8.76 1.09
N MET A 17 1.53 9.32 1.49
CA MET A 17 2.83 8.65 1.33
C MET A 17 2.87 7.31 2.06
N SER A 18 2.13 7.16 3.16
CA SER A 18 2.03 5.88 3.89
C SER A 18 1.48 4.72 3.04
N VAL A 19 0.65 5.03 2.04
CA VAL A 19 0.06 4.05 1.11
C VAL A 19 1.16 3.32 0.33
N SER A 20 2.24 4.01 0.00
CA SER A 20 3.36 3.40 -0.72
C SER A 20 4.05 2.27 0.07
N GLY A 21 3.86 2.21 1.39
CA GLY A 21 4.36 1.11 2.23
C GLY A 21 3.68 -0.23 1.97
N ALA A 22 2.54 -0.24 1.28
CA ALA A 22 1.84 -1.47 0.91
C ALA A 22 2.69 -2.37 -0.01
N ILE A 23 3.70 -1.82 -0.69
CA ILE A 23 4.66 -2.61 -1.48
C ILE A 23 5.37 -3.67 -0.63
N PHE A 24 5.70 -3.36 0.62
CA PHE A 24 6.40 -4.28 1.51
C PHE A 24 5.56 -5.50 1.89
N ALA A 25 4.23 -5.40 1.84
CA ALA A 25 3.33 -6.46 2.26
C ALA A 25 3.13 -7.56 1.20
N SER A 26 3.29 -7.24 -0.09
CA SER A 26 2.93 -8.18 -1.17
C SER A 26 3.91 -8.25 -2.34
N PHE A 27 4.88 -7.34 -2.45
CA PHE A 27 5.85 -7.35 -3.56
C PHE A 27 6.75 -8.60 -3.55
N GLY A 28 7.15 -9.09 -2.37
CA GLY A 28 7.93 -10.33 -2.25
C GLY A 28 7.25 -11.54 -2.88
N PHE A 29 5.94 -11.69 -2.64
CA PHE A 29 5.15 -12.74 -3.30
C PHE A 29 5.10 -12.52 -4.82
N ALA A 30 4.84 -11.29 -5.27
CA ALA A 30 4.80 -10.97 -6.70
C ALA A 30 6.13 -11.29 -7.38
N LEU A 31 7.25 -10.92 -6.77
CA LEU A 31 8.60 -11.21 -7.26
C LEU A 31 8.85 -12.72 -7.37
N GLY A 32 8.44 -13.49 -6.36
CA GLY A 32 8.60 -14.94 -6.33
C GLY A 32 7.77 -15.68 -7.39
N TYR A 33 6.51 -15.27 -7.60
CA TYR A 33 5.60 -15.95 -8.52
C TYR A 33 5.67 -15.47 -9.97
N LEU A 34 5.93 -14.17 -10.21
CA LEU A 34 5.87 -13.55 -11.54
C LEU A 34 7.25 -13.29 -12.16
N GLY A 35 8.30 -13.29 -11.35
CA GLY A 35 9.61 -12.75 -11.73
C GLY A 35 9.65 -11.22 -11.64
N ALA A 36 10.88 -10.68 -11.62
CA ALA A 36 11.17 -9.27 -11.35
C ALA A 36 10.47 -8.32 -12.33
N PHE A 37 10.72 -8.48 -13.63
CA PHE A 37 10.14 -7.61 -14.66
C PHE A 37 8.62 -7.57 -14.61
N THR A 38 7.98 -8.74 -14.56
CA THR A 38 6.51 -8.85 -14.54
C THR A 38 5.93 -8.26 -13.27
N ALA A 39 6.55 -8.50 -12.10
CA ALA A 39 6.11 -7.93 -10.83
C ALA A 39 6.18 -6.39 -10.85
N ILE A 40 7.29 -5.81 -11.30
CA ILE A 40 7.45 -4.36 -11.44
C ILE A 40 6.39 -3.81 -12.40
N PHE A 41 6.19 -4.47 -13.55
CA PHE A 41 5.18 -4.06 -14.53
C PHE A 41 3.78 -4.02 -13.91
N VAL A 42 3.36 -5.08 -13.22
CA VAL A 42 2.02 -5.16 -12.59
C VAL A 42 1.84 -4.05 -11.56
N TRP A 43 2.84 -3.78 -10.72
CA TRP A 43 2.77 -2.73 -9.70
C TRP A 43 2.72 -1.32 -10.28
N VAL A 44 3.57 -1.03 -11.26
CA VAL A 44 3.61 0.27 -11.94
C VAL A 44 2.32 0.48 -12.73
N PHE A 45 1.85 -0.54 -13.44
CA PHE A 45 0.61 -0.47 -14.21
C PHE A 45 -0.61 -0.26 -13.31
N ALA A 46 -0.69 -0.97 -12.18
CA ALA A 46 -1.74 -0.75 -11.19
C ALA A 46 -1.69 0.68 -10.62
N ALA A 47 -0.52 1.18 -10.21
CA ALA A 47 -0.40 2.55 -9.72
C ALA A 47 -0.72 3.61 -10.78
N LEU A 48 -0.43 3.36 -12.06
CA LEU A 48 -0.85 4.23 -13.16
C LEU A 48 -2.37 4.28 -13.28
N ILE A 49 -3.06 3.13 -13.21
CA ILE A 49 -4.52 3.09 -13.20
C ILE A 49 -5.06 3.85 -11.98
N GLY A 50 -4.50 3.64 -10.79
CA GLY A 50 -4.89 4.36 -9.57
C GLY A 50 -4.69 5.87 -9.69
N SER A 51 -3.55 6.29 -10.26
CA SER A 51 -3.27 7.69 -10.53
C SER A 51 -4.20 8.31 -11.57
N LEU A 52 -4.71 7.53 -12.52
CA LEU A 52 -5.76 7.97 -13.45
C LEU A 52 -7.12 8.02 -12.76
N GLN A 53 -7.44 7.03 -11.93
CA GLN A 53 -8.66 6.95 -11.13
C GLN A 53 -8.83 8.16 -10.20
N ASN A 54 -7.72 8.65 -9.64
CA ASN A 54 -7.65 9.86 -8.84
C ASN A 54 -8.25 11.10 -9.52
N TRP A 55 -8.21 11.20 -10.86
CA TRP A 55 -8.83 12.32 -11.58
C TRP A 55 -10.36 12.28 -11.49
N PHE A 56 -10.97 11.09 -11.57
CA PHE A 56 -12.41 10.95 -11.37
C PHE A 56 -12.82 11.30 -9.94
N PHE A 57 -12.01 10.90 -8.94
CA PHE A 57 -12.26 11.29 -7.56
C PHE A 57 -12.10 12.78 -7.32
N LEU A 58 -11.12 13.42 -7.96
CA LEU A 58 -10.95 14.87 -7.90
C LEU A 58 -12.19 15.58 -8.45
N GLU A 59 -12.69 15.17 -9.62
CA GLU A 59 -13.89 15.77 -10.22
C GLU A 59 -15.11 15.59 -9.30
N ALA A 60 -15.37 14.36 -8.84
CA ALA A 60 -16.47 14.08 -7.94
C ALA A 60 -16.37 14.85 -6.61
N ALA A 61 -15.16 14.96 -6.04
CA ALA A 61 -14.90 15.74 -4.83
C ALA A 61 -15.16 17.25 -5.05
N THR A 62 -14.83 17.80 -6.22
CA THR A 62 -15.13 19.20 -6.54
C THR A 62 -16.61 19.49 -6.72
N MET A 63 -17.43 18.49 -7.07
CA MET A 63 -18.89 18.65 -7.19
C MET A 63 -19.59 18.78 -5.83
N PHE A 64 -19.01 18.21 -4.77
CA PHE A 64 -19.59 18.21 -3.42
C PHE A 64 -18.62 18.77 -2.37
N PRO A 65 -18.15 20.02 -2.51
CA PRO A 65 -17.09 20.57 -1.67
C PRO A 65 -17.51 20.76 -0.20
N ASP A 66 -18.80 20.84 0.09
CA ASP A 66 -19.34 21.10 1.42
C ASP A 66 -19.73 19.83 2.19
N LYS A 67 -19.59 18.66 1.57
CA LYS A 67 -20.01 17.38 2.15
C LYS A 67 -18.80 16.47 2.38
N SER A 68 -18.59 16.09 3.63
CA SER A 68 -17.56 15.10 4.00
C SER A 68 -18.14 13.70 3.99
N GLY A 69 -17.34 12.72 3.55
CA GLY A 69 -17.76 11.32 3.43
C GLY A 69 -17.12 10.54 2.28
N GLY A 70 -16.21 11.16 1.54
CA GLY A 70 -15.38 10.49 0.53
C GLY A 70 -16.20 9.72 -0.51
N ILE A 71 -15.72 8.52 -0.87
CA ILE A 71 -16.28 7.69 -1.95
C ILE A 71 -17.72 7.25 -1.64
N ALA A 72 -18.05 6.94 -0.39
CA ALA A 72 -19.39 6.51 0.00
C ALA A 72 -20.44 7.62 -0.18
N LEU A 73 -20.05 8.86 0.13
CA LEU A 73 -20.91 10.02 -0.11
C LEU A 73 -21.12 10.26 -1.61
N ILE A 74 -20.04 10.20 -2.40
CA ILE A 74 -20.11 10.32 -3.86
C ILE A 74 -21.06 9.27 -4.44
N ALA A 75 -20.97 8.02 -3.98
CA ALA A 75 -21.87 6.94 -4.40
C ALA A 75 -23.32 7.21 -4.00
N THR A 76 -23.55 7.71 -2.78
CA THR A 76 -24.89 8.06 -2.28
C THR A 76 -25.53 9.14 -3.14
N GLU A 77 -24.82 10.24 -3.40
CA GLU A 77 -25.34 11.35 -4.20
C GLU A 77 -25.51 11.01 -5.68
N GLY A 78 -24.58 10.21 -6.24
CA GLY A 78 -24.63 9.79 -7.64
C GLY A 78 -25.81 8.84 -7.94
N TRP A 79 -26.22 8.03 -6.97
CA TRP A 79 -27.25 7.00 -7.14
C TRP A 79 -28.57 7.32 -6.43
N LYS A 80 -28.70 8.44 -5.72
CA LYS A 80 -29.90 8.78 -4.92
C LYS A 80 -31.24 8.64 -5.65
N ASN A 81 -31.26 8.93 -6.96
CA ASN A 81 -32.47 8.87 -7.78
C ASN A 81 -32.70 7.51 -8.47
N LYS A 82 -31.74 6.58 -8.37
CA LYS A 82 -31.79 5.26 -9.03
C LYS A 82 -31.80 4.10 -8.04
N PHE A 83 -30.98 4.17 -7.01
CA PHE A 83 -30.78 3.08 -6.06
C PHE A 83 -30.35 3.61 -4.68
N SER A 84 -31.26 3.58 -3.72
CA SER A 84 -31.06 4.12 -2.37
C SER A 84 -30.02 3.36 -1.54
N LEU A 85 -29.78 2.08 -1.84
CA LEU A 85 -28.81 1.25 -1.11
C LEU A 85 -27.37 1.37 -1.64
N ALA A 86 -27.12 2.16 -2.68
CA ALA A 86 -25.77 2.36 -3.25
C ALA A 86 -24.79 2.88 -2.19
N GLY A 87 -25.21 3.89 -1.42
CA GLY A 87 -24.41 4.49 -0.36
C GLY A 87 -24.03 3.48 0.73
N PRO A 88 -25.00 2.83 1.41
CA PRO A 88 -24.74 1.80 2.41
C PRO A 88 -23.85 0.65 1.91
N ILE A 89 -24.09 0.15 0.69
CA ILE A 89 -23.27 -0.92 0.10
C ILE A 89 -21.84 -0.44 -0.12
N ALA A 90 -21.64 0.77 -0.66
CA ALA A 90 -20.32 1.35 -0.86
C ALA A 90 -19.59 1.55 0.48
N SER A 91 -20.27 2.09 1.50
CA SER A 91 -19.71 2.25 2.85
C SER A 91 -19.29 0.92 3.45
N PHE A 92 -20.14 -0.10 3.35
CA PHE A 92 -19.85 -1.43 3.91
C PHE A 92 -18.70 -2.11 3.18
N GLY A 93 -18.68 -2.06 1.85
CA GLY A 93 -17.59 -2.59 1.03
C GLY A 93 -16.25 -1.91 1.34
N TYR A 94 -16.27 -0.57 1.46
CA TYR A 94 -15.10 0.21 1.84
C TYR A 94 -14.58 -0.17 3.23
N TRP A 95 -15.48 -0.23 4.23
CA TRP A 95 -15.14 -0.66 5.59
C TRP A 95 -14.55 -2.08 5.63
N MET A 96 -15.17 -3.03 4.93
CA MET A 96 -14.71 -4.41 4.90
C MET A 96 -13.31 -4.52 4.30
N GLY A 97 -13.04 -3.84 3.18
CA GLY A 97 -11.74 -3.85 2.55
C GLY A 97 -10.64 -3.27 3.46
N TRP A 98 -10.88 -2.10 4.05
CA TRP A 98 -9.92 -1.48 4.99
C TRP A 98 -9.78 -2.23 6.31
N SER A 99 -10.74 -3.08 6.68
CA SER A 99 -10.60 -3.98 7.83
C SER A 99 -9.70 -5.18 7.51
N ALA A 100 -9.85 -5.78 6.33
CA ALA A 100 -9.05 -6.93 5.91
C ALA A 100 -7.56 -6.58 5.74
N VAL A 101 -7.25 -5.38 5.24
CA VAL A 101 -5.85 -4.95 5.03
C VAL A 101 -5.06 -4.80 6.33
N LEU A 102 -5.73 -4.45 7.44
CA LEU A 102 -5.08 -4.36 8.75
C LEU A 102 -4.45 -5.71 9.14
N SER A 103 -5.10 -6.82 8.80
CA SER A 103 -4.56 -8.16 9.03
C SER A 103 -3.35 -8.44 8.16
N ILE A 104 -3.40 -8.11 6.86
CA ILE A 104 -2.29 -8.35 5.92
C ILE A 104 -1.05 -7.54 6.33
N VAL A 105 -1.22 -6.24 6.54
CA VAL A 105 -0.12 -5.34 6.94
C VAL A 105 0.38 -5.70 8.34
N GLY A 106 -0.51 -6.06 9.26
CA GLY A 106 -0.14 -6.51 10.61
C GLY A 106 0.73 -7.76 10.58
N VAL A 107 0.36 -8.77 9.79
CA VAL A 107 1.16 -10.00 9.64
C VAL A 107 2.49 -9.72 8.94
N SER A 108 2.50 -8.83 7.95
CA SER A 108 3.73 -8.40 7.28
C SER A 108 4.69 -7.73 8.26
N ALA A 109 4.21 -6.78 9.06
CA ALA A 109 4.98 -6.13 10.12
C ALA A 109 5.46 -7.15 11.18
N GLY A 110 4.58 -8.06 11.60
CA GLY A 110 4.93 -9.14 12.52
C GLY A 110 6.00 -10.09 11.98
N SER A 111 6.02 -10.31 10.66
CA SER A 111 7.04 -11.13 9.99
C SER A 111 8.40 -10.46 10.03
N ILE A 112 8.46 -9.14 9.75
CA ILE A 112 9.68 -8.34 9.86
C ILE A 112 10.20 -8.35 11.30
N ILE A 113 9.31 -8.19 12.30
CA ILE A 113 9.68 -8.23 13.73
C ILE A 113 10.25 -9.60 14.11
N LYS A 114 9.59 -10.67 13.69
CA LYS A 114 10.07 -12.03 13.94
C LYS A 114 11.45 -12.23 13.32
N GLU A 115 11.65 -11.82 12.06
CA GLU A 115 12.92 -12.02 11.36
C GLU A 115 14.08 -11.27 12.04
N GLN A 116 13.86 -10.01 12.44
CA GLN A 116 14.90 -9.19 13.04
C GLN A 116 15.29 -9.64 14.46
N TRP A 117 14.30 -9.92 15.32
CA TRP A 117 14.54 -10.11 16.76
C TRP A 117 14.36 -11.54 17.24
N PHE A 118 13.63 -12.38 16.48
CA PHE A 118 13.32 -13.76 16.86
C PHE A 118 13.53 -14.77 15.70
N PRO A 119 14.62 -14.70 14.92
CA PRO A 119 14.77 -15.54 13.71
C PRO A 119 14.78 -17.04 14.00
N LYS A 120 15.27 -17.44 15.18
CA LYS A 120 15.35 -18.85 15.63
C LYS A 120 14.07 -19.36 16.27
N SER A 121 13.04 -18.53 16.40
CA SER A 121 11.81 -18.92 17.09
C SER A 121 10.82 -19.60 16.15
N HIS A 122 10.51 -20.86 16.47
CA HIS A 122 9.55 -21.70 15.74
C HIS A 122 8.23 -21.86 16.50
N PHE A 123 7.83 -20.83 17.25
CA PHE A 123 6.56 -20.88 17.98
C PHE A 123 5.40 -21.02 17.01
N THR A 124 4.65 -22.11 17.17
CA THR A 124 3.44 -22.41 16.43
C THR A 124 2.42 -23.01 17.39
N LEU A 125 1.25 -22.38 17.49
CA LEU A 125 0.13 -22.87 18.27
C LEU A 125 -0.94 -23.39 17.30
N SER A 126 -1.19 -24.71 17.31
CA SER A 126 -2.25 -25.31 16.48
C SER A 126 -3.62 -25.09 17.13
N LEU A 127 -4.51 -24.41 16.42
CA LEU A 127 -5.91 -24.19 16.80
C LEU A 127 -6.86 -25.19 16.10
N GLY A 128 -6.31 -26.27 15.52
CA GLY A 128 -7.06 -27.32 14.81
C GLY A 128 -7.38 -26.96 13.36
N PHE A 129 -8.03 -25.82 13.12
CA PHE A 129 -8.37 -25.35 11.76
C PHE A 129 -7.32 -24.39 11.16
N THR A 130 -6.45 -23.81 12.00
CA THR A 130 -5.34 -22.93 11.60
C THR A 130 -4.18 -23.03 12.59
N SER A 131 -2.97 -22.70 12.16
CA SER A 131 -1.81 -22.51 13.02
C SER A 131 -1.58 -21.03 13.28
N LEU A 132 -1.48 -20.66 14.56
CA LEU A 132 -1.08 -19.32 14.97
C LEU A 132 0.44 -19.30 15.16
N GLU A 133 1.13 -18.49 14.38
CA GLU A 133 2.57 -18.30 14.49
C GLU A 133 2.88 -16.94 15.11
N LEU A 134 4.16 -16.67 15.38
CA LEU A 134 4.61 -15.40 15.95
C LEU A 134 4.20 -14.15 15.16
N PRO A 135 4.28 -14.12 13.81
CA PRO A 135 3.87 -12.95 13.03
C PRO A 135 2.41 -12.54 13.29
N GLN A 136 1.50 -13.50 13.42
CA GLN A 136 0.09 -13.25 13.70
C GLN A 136 -0.12 -12.73 15.13
N ILE A 137 0.65 -13.21 16.11
CA ILE A 137 0.59 -12.69 17.48
C ILE A 137 1.05 -11.22 17.51
N PHE A 138 2.18 -10.91 16.87
CA PHE A 138 2.64 -9.53 16.76
C PHE A 138 1.61 -8.66 16.03
N ALA A 139 1.00 -9.16 14.95
CA ALA A 139 -0.07 -8.47 14.25
C ALA A 139 -1.24 -8.11 15.18
N ILE A 140 -1.73 -9.07 15.97
CA ILE A 140 -2.82 -8.85 16.94
C ILE A 140 -2.43 -7.77 17.96
N VAL A 141 -1.22 -7.87 18.53
CA VAL A 141 -0.73 -6.89 19.51
C VAL A 141 -0.65 -5.49 18.90
N ILE A 142 -0.08 -5.35 17.70
CA ILE A 142 0.04 -4.07 16.99
C ILE A 142 -1.34 -3.47 16.71
N ILE A 143 -2.29 -4.27 16.21
CA ILE A 143 -3.64 -3.80 15.92
C ILE A 143 -4.35 -3.32 17.20
N ILE A 144 -4.23 -4.06 18.31
CA ILE A 144 -4.82 -3.67 19.60
C ILE A 144 -4.19 -2.37 20.11
N LEU A 145 -2.86 -2.21 20.01
CA LEU A 145 -2.16 -0.99 20.39
C LEU A 145 -2.66 0.22 19.59
N PHE A 146 -2.73 0.11 18.26
CA PHE A 146 -3.26 1.18 17.41
C PHE A 146 -4.73 1.46 17.68
N TRP A 147 -5.54 0.45 17.96
CA TRP A 147 -6.93 0.64 18.37
C TRP A 147 -7.04 1.43 19.68
N ILE A 148 -6.20 1.13 20.68
CA ILE A 148 -6.13 1.90 21.94
C ILE A 148 -5.72 3.35 21.67
N LEU A 149 -4.73 3.59 20.81
CA LEU A 149 -4.29 4.94 20.43
C LEU A 149 -5.40 5.71 19.72
N ASN A 150 -6.11 5.07 18.78
CA ASN A 150 -7.23 5.67 18.05
C ASN A 150 -8.38 6.07 18.98
N ARG A 151 -8.61 5.32 20.07
CA ARG A 151 -9.60 5.70 21.10
C ARG A 151 -9.21 6.92 21.93
N ARG A 152 -7.93 7.28 22.02
CA ARG A 152 -7.45 8.43 22.81
C ARG A 152 -7.58 9.77 22.10
N GLY A 153 -7.93 9.78 20.82
CA GLY A 153 -8.22 11.00 20.05
C GLY A 153 -7.65 10.96 18.63
N ILE A 154 -8.43 11.45 17.67
CA ILE A 154 -8.09 11.43 16.25
C ILE A 154 -6.89 12.32 15.91
N ASP A 155 -6.69 13.42 16.64
CA ASP A 155 -5.56 14.33 16.45
C ASP A 155 -4.21 13.67 16.77
N LEU A 156 -4.17 12.82 17.81
CA LEU A 156 -2.97 12.07 18.16
C LEU A 156 -2.67 11.03 17.08
N ALA A 157 -3.68 10.29 16.63
CA ALA A 157 -3.55 9.30 15.58
C ALA A 157 -3.04 9.92 14.27
N ALA A 158 -3.55 11.10 13.90
CA ALA A 158 -3.10 11.84 12.72
C ALA A 158 -1.62 12.26 12.82
N LYS A 159 -1.19 12.79 13.98
CA LYS A 159 0.22 13.16 14.22
C LYS A 159 1.15 11.96 14.15
N VAL A 160 0.78 10.86 14.81
CA VAL A 160 1.56 9.61 14.79
C VAL A 160 1.65 9.08 13.36
N SER A 161 0.55 9.05 12.62
CA SER A 161 0.53 8.58 11.23
C SER A 161 1.42 9.42 10.32
N LYS A 162 1.44 10.74 10.49
CA LYS A 162 2.33 11.64 9.75
C LYS A 162 3.81 11.35 10.05
N ILE A 163 4.15 11.12 11.31
CA ILE A 163 5.52 10.77 11.72
C ILE A 163 5.92 9.40 11.14
N MET A 164 5.05 8.39 11.25
CA MET A 164 5.29 7.05 10.67
C MET A 164 5.44 7.10 9.16
N GLY A 165 4.65 7.93 8.46
CA GLY A 165 4.78 8.15 7.02
C GLY A 165 6.12 8.75 6.64
N ILE A 166 6.67 9.67 7.45
CA ILE A 166 8.03 10.21 7.24
C ILE A 166 9.08 9.13 7.47
N PHE A 167 8.96 8.33 8.54
CA PHE A 167 9.88 7.23 8.80
C PHE A 167 9.88 6.19 7.68
N LEU A 168 8.73 5.91 7.08
CA LEU A 168 8.60 5.00 5.93
C LEU A 168 9.39 5.49 4.70
N LEU A 169 9.64 6.79 4.56
CA LEU A 169 10.47 7.31 3.47
C LEU A 169 11.91 6.84 3.55
N ILE A 170 12.42 6.53 4.75
CA ILE A 170 13.79 6.04 4.92
C ILE A 170 13.98 4.70 4.20
N PRO A 171 13.24 3.62 4.51
CA PRO A 171 13.42 2.36 3.81
C PRO A 171 13.06 2.45 2.32
N VAL A 172 12.03 3.25 1.96
CA VAL A 172 11.70 3.51 0.55
C VAL A 172 12.88 4.13 -0.19
N SER A 173 13.54 5.14 0.40
CA SER A 173 14.67 5.82 -0.24
C SER A 173 15.89 4.92 -0.35
N VAL A 174 16.21 4.16 0.69
CA VAL A 174 17.33 3.20 0.68
C VAL A 174 17.16 2.18 -0.44
N LEU A 175 15.95 1.61 -0.58
CA LEU A 175 15.68 0.63 -1.64
C LEU A 175 15.56 1.27 -3.02
N ALA A 176 14.98 2.47 -3.14
CA ALA A 176 14.94 3.18 -4.41
C ALA A 176 16.35 3.53 -4.94
N LEU A 177 17.31 3.75 -4.04
CA LEU A 177 18.71 4.02 -4.36
C LEU A 177 19.57 2.75 -4.42
N ALA A 178 19.00 1.57 -4.16
CA ALA A 178 19.72 0.30 -4.26
C ALA A 178 20.45 0.07 -5.59
N PRO A 179 19.96 0.52 -6.77
CA PRO A 179 20.69 0.37 -8.02
C PRO A 179 22.08 1.01 -8.07
N PHE A 180 22.40 1.91 -7.12
CA PHE A 180 23.72 2.51 -6.99
C PHE A 180 24.69 1.72 -6.10
N SER A 181 24.24 0.64 -5.45
CA SER A 181 25.11 -0.22 -4.63
C SER A 181 25.86 -1.24 -5.49
N SER A 182 27.01 -1.71 -4.99
CA SER A 182 27.82 -2.73 -5.68
C SER A 182 27.17 -4.12 -5.71
N ASP A 183 26.24 -4.38 -4.80
CA ASP A 183 25.55 -5.68 -4.69
C ASP A 183 24.37 -5.82 -5.64
N TRP A 184 23.94 -4.72 -6.27
CA TRP A 184 22.80 -4.70 -7.18
C TRP A 184 23.18 -5.21 -8.57
N GLN A 185 22.37 -6.13 -9.11
CA GLN A 185 22.63 -6.79 -10.39
C GLN A 185 21.48 -6.57 -11.37
N LEU A 186 21.80 -5.95 -12.51
CA LEU A 186 20.81 -5.65 -13.57
C LEU A 186 20.22 -6.92 -14.19
N GLU A 187 21.03 -7.98 -14.30
CA GLU A 187 20.65 -9.25 -14.92
C GLU A 187 19.48 -9.91 -14.18
N ARG A 188 19.35 -9.67 -12.88
CA ARG A 188 18.27 -10.21 -12.05
C ARG A 188 16.89 -9.68 -12.42
N LEU A 189 16.81 -8.49 -13.02
CA LEU A 189 15.53 -7.95 -13.50
C LEU A 189 14.89 -8.84 -14.57
N TRP A 190 15.72 -9.52 -15.35
CA TRP A 190 15.30 -10.39 -16.45
C TRP A 190 15.22 -11.87 -16.04
N GLN A 191 15.68 -12.22 -14.84
CA GLN A 191 15.57 -13.58 -14.33
C GLN A 191 14.11 -13.94 -14.06
N ASN A 192 13.73 -15.15 -14.48
CA ASN A 192 12.34 -15.66 -14.42
C ASN A 192 11.34 -14.78 -15.18
N PHE A 193 11.79 -14.06 -16.22
CA PHE A 193 10.87 -13.43 -17.14
C PHE A 193 10.22 -14.48 -18.05
N HIS A 194 8.89 -14.59 -17.97
CA HIS A 194 8.11 -15.49 -18.80
C HIS A 194 7.25 -14.68 -19.77
N LEU A 195 7.61 -14.71 -21.05
CA LEU A 195 6.85 -14.03 -22.12
C LEU A 195 5.41 -14.56 -22.24
N GLU A 196 5.18 -15.80 -21.82
CA GLU A 196 3.86 -16.44 -21.80
C GLU A 196 2.83 -15.67 -20.96
N HIS A 197 3.27 -14.92 -19.94
CA HIS A 197 2.41 -14.04 -19.15
C HIS A 197 1.68 -13.00 -20.02
N PHE A 198 2.31 -12.54 -21.10
CA PHE A 198 1.81 -11.47 -21.96
C PHE A 198 1.23 -11.95 -23.30
N THR A 199 1.40 -13.23 -23.63
CA THR A 199 1.07 -13.76 -24.96
C THR A 199 0.00 -14.85 -24.93
N THR A 200 -0.17 -15.53 -23.79
CA THR A 200 -1.14 -16.62 -23.65
C THR A 200 -2.34 -16.21 -22.80
N LEU A 201 -3.52 -16.80 -23.06
CA LEU A 201 -4.71 -16.57 -22.24
C LEU A 201 -4.49 -16.97 -20.77
N SER A 202 -3.73 -18.04 -20.53
CA SER A 202 -3.36 -18.47 -19.17
C SER A 202 -2.51 -17.40 -18.48
N GLY A 203 -1.51 -16.86 -19.18
CA GLY A 203 -0.68 -15.76 -18.72
C GLY A 203 -1.49 -14.50 -18.40
N PHE A 204 -2.40 -14.09 -19.28
CA PHE A 204 -3.28 -12.96 -19.02
C PHE A 204 -4.15 -13.16 -17.78
N LYS A 205 -4.64 -14.38 -17.52
CA LYS A 205 -5.37 -14.69 -16.27
C LYS A 205 -4.49 -14.50 -15.04
N VAL A 206 -3.24 -14.95 -15.10
CA VAL A 206 -2.27 -14.74 -14.01
C VAL A 206 -2.04 -13.24 -13.78
N LEU A 207 -1.80 -12.47 -14.84
CA LEU A 207 -1.64 -11.02 -14.74
C LEU A 207 -2.89 -10.34 -14.17
N ALA A 208 -4.09 -10.75 -14.58
CA ALA A 208 -5.34 -10.19 -14.07
C ALA A 208 -5.55 -10.48 -12.57
N ILE A 209 -5.21 -11.69 -12.11
CA ILE A 209 -5.26 -12.06 -10.68
C ILE A 209 -4.29 -11.20 -9.88
N TRP A 210 -3.07 -11.04 -10.36
CA TRP A 210 -2.07 -10.23 -9.67
C TRP A 210 -2.39 -8.74 -9.70
N LEU A 211 -2.91 -8.22 -10.81
CA LEU A 211 -3.43 -6.87 -10.87
C LEU A 211 -4.54 -6.69 -9.85
N PHE A 212 -5.50 -7.61 -9.75
CA PHE A 212 -6.55 -7.55 -8.74
C PHE A 212 -5.99 -7.48 -7.31
N LEU A 213 -4.96 -8.28 -6.98
CA LEU A 213 -4.31 -8.26 -5.68
C LEU A 213 -3.57 -6.94 -5.40
N VAL A 214 -2.87 -6.40 -6.40
CA VAL A 214 -2.03 -5.19 -6.25
C VAL A 214 -2.85 -3.90 -6.36
N CYS A 215 -3.96 -3.90 -7.10
CA CYS A 215 -4.87 -2.76 -7.23
C CYS A 215 -5.25 -2.20 -5.85
N TRP A 216 -5.57 -3.09 -4.92
CA TRP A 216 -5.88 -2.74 -3.53
C TRP A 216 -4.77 -1.92 -2.86
N SER A 217 -3.51 -2.34 -3.01
CA SER A 217 -2.34 -1.68 -2.44
C SER A 217 -1.98 -0.36 -3.15
N SER A 218 -2.37 -0.21 -4.42
CA SER A 218 -2.01 0.93 -5.25
C SER A 218 -3.03 2.08 -5.24
N TYR A 219 -4.29 1.82 -4.87
CA TYR A 219 -5.39 2.80 -5.03
C TYR A 219 -5.59 3.70 -3.82
N GLY A 220 -4.94 3.43 -2.68
CA GLY A 220 -5.14 4.19 -1.44
C GLY A 220 -4.85 5.70 -1.51
N THR A 221 -4.25 6.21 -2.60
CA THR A 221 -4.07 7.66 -2.84
C THR A 221 -5.39 8.43 -2.93
N GLU A 222 -6.49 7.75 -3.23
CA GLU A 222 -7.85 8.28 -3.21
C GLU A 222 -8.25 8.89 -1.86
N MET A 223 -7.56 8.52 -0.77
CA MET A 223 -7.78 9.11 0.55
C MET A 223 -7.63 10.64 0.55
N CYS A 224 -6.80 11.19 -0.34
CA CYS A 224 -6.66 12.63 -0.50
C CYS A 224 -7.98 13.30 -0.90
N ALA A 225 -8.87 12.61 -1.62
CA ALA A 225 -10.20 13.11 -1.99
C ALA A 225 -11.20 13.07 -0.82
N SER A 226 -11.01 12.17 0.15
CA SER A 226 -11.89 12.10 1.33
C SER A 226 -11.82 13.35 2.22
N PHE A 227 -10.68 14.06 2.19
CA PHE A 227 -10.49 15.32 2.91
C PHE A 227 -10.92 16.56 2.11
N ALA A 228 -11.67 16.39 1.01
CA ALA A 228 -12.06 17.49 0.12
C ALA A 228 -12.62 18.74 0.84
N PRO A 229 -13.54 18.62 1.83
CA PRO A 229 -14.08 19.78 2.53
C PRO A 229 -13.11 20.48 3.49
N GLU A 230 -12.01 19.81 3.85
CA GLU A 230 -11.04 20.30 4.84
C GLU A 230 -9.89 21.08 4.21
N TYR A 231 -9.72 21.02 2.88
CA TYR A 231 -8.69 21.78 2.19
C TYR A 231 -8.95 23.28 2.21
N LYS A 232 -7.87 24.06 2.39
CA LYS A 232 -7.90 25.53 2.27
C LYS A 232 -8.37 25.99 0.90
N THR A 233 -7.89 25.34 -0.16
CA THR A 233 -8.21 25.70 -1.54
C THR A 233 -8.42 24.47 -2.41
N THR A 234 -9.18 24.62 -3.49
CA THR A 234 -9.33 23.57 -4.53
C THR A 234 -8.00 23.25 -5.21
N ARG A 235 -7.09 24.23 -5.30
CA ARG A 235 -5.71 24.03 -5.76
C ARG A 235 -4.95 23.07 -4.85
N ASP A 236 -5.09 23.23 -3.53
CA ASP A 236 -4.43 22.34 -2.57
C ASP A 236 -4.90 20.90 -2.72
N MET A 237 -6.21 20.69 -2.89
CA MET A 237 -6.79 19.37 -3.15
C MET A 237 -6.29 18.78 -4.46
N LYS A 238 -6.25 19.57 -5.55
CA LYS A 238 -5.75 19.10 -6.85
C LYS A 238 -4.28 18.70 -6.76
N LEU A 239 -3.47 19.51 -6.10
CA LEU A 239 -2.05 19.22 -5.92
C LEU A 239 -1.83 17.94 -5.13
N SER A 240 -2.54 17.74 -3.99
CA SER A 240 -2.36 16.55 -3.16
C SER A 240 -2.72 15.26 -3.89
N ILE A 241 -3.83 15.24 -4.64
CA ILE A 241 -4.32 14.06 -5.37
C ILE A 241 -3.40 13.69 -6.55
N ILE A 242 -2.93 14.68 -7.31
CA ILE A 242 -2.05 14.42 -8.46
C ILE A 242 -0.65 14.04 -7.98
N SER A 243 -0.11 14.77 -6.99
CA SER A 243 1.23 14.50 -6.48
C SER A 243 1.30 13.15 -5.78
N SER A 244 0.24 12.73 -5.05
CA SER A 244 0.19 11.42 -4.40
C SER A 244 0.18 10.27 -5.41
N GLY A 245 -0.65 10.36 -6.46
CA GLY A 245 -0.68 9.37 -7.55
C GLY A 245 0.67 9.22 -8.23
N PHE A 246 1.28 10.35 -8.63
CA PHE A 246 2.58 10.35 -9.28
C PHE A 246 3.70 9.81 -8.36
N TYR A 247 3.71 10.23 -7.09
CA TYR A 247 4.64 9.73 -6.09
C TYR A 247 4.55 8.20 -5.94
N THR A 248 3.34 7.65 -5.83
CA THR A 248 3.13 6.20 -5.68
C THR A 248 3.66 5.42 -6.88
N VAL A 249 3.44 5.92 -8.10
CA VAL A 249 4.01 5.31 -9.33
C VAL A 249 5.54 5.29 -9.27
N LEU A 250 6.17 6.41 -8.91
CA LEU A 250 7.63 6.48 -8.83
C LEU A 250 8.18 5.55 -7.74
N VAL A 251 7.56 5.53 -6.55
CA VAL A 251 7.99 4.64 -5.47
C VAL A 251 7.91 3.18 -5.90
N PHE A 252 6.80 2.75 -6.48
CA PHE A 252 6.66 1.35 -6.90
C PHE A 252 7.62 0.97 -8.02
N LEU A 253 7.91 1.89 -8.94
CA LEU A 253 8.92 1.69 -9.98
C LEU A 253 10.32 1.54 -9.36
N PHE A 254 10.78 2.54 -8.60
CA PHE A 254 12.16 2.56 -8.10
C PHE A 254 12.40 1.53 -7.01
N VAL A 255 11.49 1.38 -6.05
CA VAL A 255 11.60 0.35 -5.01
C VAL A 255 11.49 -1.04 -5.62
N GLY A 256 10.59 -1.23 -6.61
CA GLY A 256 10.48 -2.50 -7.33
C GLY A 256 11.77 -2.88 -8.05
N ILE A 257 12.40 -1.95 -8.76
CA ILE A 257 13.72 -2.14 -9.41
C ILE A 257 14.81 -2.41 -8.36
N GLY A 258 14.81 -1.64 -7.27
CA GLY A 258 15.79 -1.78 -6.19
C GLY A 258 15.75 -3.16 -5.54
N ILE A 259 14.57 -3.60 -5.11
CA ILE A 259 14.35 -4.93 -4.52
C ILE A 259 14.77 -6.03 -5.50
N SER A 260 14.30 -5.93 -6.75
CA SER A 260 14.47 -6.99 -7.74
C SER A 260 15.92 -7.22 -8.18
N GLY A 261 16.79 -6.21 -8.06
CA GLY A 261 18.22 -6.39 -8.34
C GLY A 261 19.05 -6.85 -7.14
N LEU A 262 18.48 -6.86 -5.93
CA LEU A 262 19.16 -7.32 -4.70
C LEU A 262 18.83 -8.75 -4.30
N VAL A 263 17.67 -9.26 -4.70
CA VAL A 263 17.20 -10.60 -4.34
C VAL A 263 16.65 -11.34 -5.54
N ASP A 264 16.88 -12.66 -5.60
CA ASP A 264 16.30 -13.52 -6.62
C ASP A 264 14.88 -13.99 -6.24
N ALA A 265 14.11 -14.42 -7.24
CA ALA A 265 12.72 -14.85 -7.03
C ALA A 265 12.57 -16.03 -6.07
N LYS A 266 13.55 -16.95 -6.00
CA LYS A 266 13.45 -18.13 -5.12
C LYS A 266 13.62 -17.71 -3.67
N THR A 267 14.61 -16.87 -3.38
CA THR A 267 14.81 -16.29 -2.04
C THR A 267 13.60 -15.46 -1.62
N ALA A 268 13.04 -14.65 -2.53
CA ALA A 268 11.82 -13.88 -2.26
C ALA A 268 10.62 -14.79 -1.94
N LEU A 269 10.44 -15.90 -2.66
CA LEU A 269 9.36 -16.85 -2.40
C LEU A 269 9.54 -17.59 -1.07
N ALA A 270 10.79 -17.86 -0.66
CA ALA A 270 11.09 -18.57 0.57
C ALA A 270 10.75 -17.76 1.83
N ASN A 271 10.95 -16.44 1.80
CA ASN A 271 10.59 -15.54 2.90
C ASN A 271 10.01 -14.21 2.41
N PRO A 272 8.77 -14.19 1.87
CA PRO A 272 8.23 -13.04 1.11
C PRO A 272 7.95 -11.78 1.92
N ASN A 273 7.97 -11.86 3.25
CA ASN A 273 7.79 -10.71 4.13
C ASN A 273 9.03 -10.39 4.97
N GLY A 274 9.97 -11.34 5.12
CA GLY A 274 11.16 -11.17 5.98
C GLY A 274 12.44 -10.82 5.22
N PHE A 275 12.54 -11.13 3.93
CA PHE A 275 13.76 -10.91 3.12
C PHE A 275 14.20 -9.44 3.02
N TYR A 276 13.33 -8.49 3.36
CA TYR A 276 13.68 -7.07 3.44
C TYR A 276 14.82 -6.80 4.44
N ILE A 277 14.84 -7.49 5.58
CA ILE A 277 15.89 -7.31 6.59
C ILE A 277 17.26 -7.63 6.00
N ASP A 278 17.39 -8.78 5.32
CA ASP A 278 18.64 -9.19 4.69
C ASP A 278 19.11 -8.20 3.61
N MET A 279 18.16 -7.60 2.88
CA MET A 279 18.48 -6.56 1.89
C MET A 279 18.96 -5.28 2.55
N PHE A 280 18.32 -4.85 3.65
CA PHE A 280 18.75 -3.68 4.40
C PHE A 280 20.17 -3.87 4.92
N ILE A 281 20.44 -4.98 5.63
CA ILE A 281 21.78 -5.29 6.17
C ILE A 281 22.84 -5.28 5.07
N LYS A 282 22.54 -5.84 3.89
CA LYS A 282 23.45 -5.80 2.74
C LYS A 282 23.76 -4.38 2.26
N LEU A 283 22.77 -3.50 2.23
CA LEU A 283 22.92 -2.12 1.76
C LEU A 283 23.55 -1.19 2.79
N THR A 284 23.27 -1.39 4.08
CA THR A 284 23.72 -0.51 5.17
C THR A 284 24.97 -1.01 5.87
N GLY A 285 25.33 -2.29 5.71
CA GLY A 285 26.46 -2.93 6.39
C GLY A 285 26.20 -3.26 7.86
N GLU A 286 25.01 -2.93 8.38
CA GLU A 286 24.50 -3.20 9.74
C GLU A 286 23.01 -3.56 9.68
#